data_AF-A0A7V3AA15-F1
#
_entry.id   AF-A0A7V3AA15-F1
#
_cell.length_a   1.000
_cell.length_b   1.000
_cell.length_c   1.000
_cell.angle_alpha   90.00
_cell.angle_beta   90.00
_cell.angle_gamma   90.00
#
_symmetry.space_group_name_H-M   'P 1'
#
loop_
_entity.id
_entity.type
_entity.pdbx_description
1 polymer ?
#
loop_
_entity_poly.entity_id
_entity_poly.type
_entity_poly.pdbx_seq_one_letter_code
_entity_poly.pdbx_strand_id
1 'polypeptide(L)'
;MLNHKTISTKLFWIIVLSIFTLFLIAGLTLSLFTYFPKIMILALLIILVFLFKAEKRFFKDWFLFLSIIYLADTARGLIYFLISHYQLPVYCEYPIKLEKLLLGTVPSVWLQNLLLPDGNAGWLEKILTFFHGTHFIAFLIVGFFIWIKDKVWFNLYKFSFYTLLLIGLSLYALVPTAPPWMASEMFSLLPRLVHFNLELYTIYIPDLTAGFNTDPVAAMPSLHAAFPFLCSLILWKKLKFKALPFYLYTGTIIFTIVYSGDHYLVDILAGVIIATISYKIGDIFSIKKRPGEPWPDAFNWKREIRLAAGLIIIIAGLITGQIIKSELKVYYSQYNHLKFPEFINHPDKSANNYSIAIYLGDFYAQRQQKETALKHYLDAQNLARNTYEKRMVREKIRSLNLYNKSGLRQK
;
A
#
# COMPACT_ATOMS: atom_id res chain seq x y z
N MET A 1 8.09 12.76 42.09
CA MET A 1 6.89 13.62 42.09
C MET A 1 7.11 14.74 41.08
N LEU A 2 6.50 14.67 39.90
CA LEU A 2 6.65 15.69 38.85
C LEU A 2 5.47 16.66 38.93
N ASN A 3 5.76 17.92 39.28
CA ASN A 3 4.81 19.01 39.33
C ASN A 3 4.56 19.53 37.90
N HIS A 4 3.77 18.77 37.13
CA HIS A 4 3.30 19.22 35.82
C HIS A 4 2.11 20.17 36.04
N LYS A 5 2.26 21.45 35.65
CA LYS A 5 1.10 22.23 35.17
C LYS A 5 0.53 21.47 33.99
N THR A 6 -0.40 20.58 34.28
CA THR A 6 -1.03 19.68 33.34
C THR A 6 -1.92 20.54 32.47
N ILE A 7 -1.54 20.72 31.20
CA ILE A 7 -2.50 21.09 30.17
C ILE A 7 -3.67 20.14 30.35
N SER A 8 -4.85 20.67 30.66
CA SER A 8 -6.00 19.82 30.96
C SER A 8 -6.24 18.91 29.77
N THR A 9 -6.65 17.66 30.02
CA THR A 9 -6.89 16.69 28.93
C THR A 9 -7.85 17.26 27.87
N LYS A 10 -8.79 18.14 28.27
CA LYS A 10 -9.65 18.91 27.37
C LYS A 10 -8.87 19.89 26.50
N LEU A 11 -8.02 20.73 27.11
CA LEU A 11 -7.24 21.74 26.39
C LEU A 11 -6.24 21.09 25.40
N PHE A 12 -5.67 19.95 25.77
CA PHE A 12 -4.85 19.14 24.86
C PHE A 12 -5.63 18.72 23.60
N TRP A 13 -6.83 18.18 23.78
CA TRP A 13 -7.66 17.76 22.66
C TRP A 13 -8.13 18.92 21.82
N ILE A 14 -8.45 20.06 22.44
CA ILE A 14 -8.78 21.28 21.70
C ILE A 14 -7.58 21.70 20.85
N ILE A 15 -6.35 21.70 21.39
CA ILE A 15 -5.16 22.07 20.61
C ILE A 15 -4.89 21.07 19.49
N VAL A 16 -4.94 19.75 19.76
CA VAL A 16 -4.70 18.72 18.74
C VAL A 16 -5.79 18.72 17.68
N LEU A 17 -7.07 18.80 18.06
CA LEU A 17 -8.20 18.89 17.13
C LEU A 17 -8.14 20.20 16.37
N SER A 18 -7.85 21.33 16.99
CA SER A 18 -7.73 22.61 16.30
C SER A 18 -6.54 22.62 15.33
N ILE A 19 -5.38 22.07 15.71
CA ILE A 19 -4.23 21.93 14.80
C ILE A 19 -4.58 20.97 13.66
N PHE A 20 -5.20 19.83 13.96
CA PHE A 20 -5.60 18.85 12.96
C PHE A 20 -6.68 19.42 12.02
N THR A 21 -7.67 20.13 12.54
CA THR A 21 -8.75 20.78 11.78
C THR A 21 -8.23 21.96 10.98
N LEU A 22 -7.36 22.81 11.54
CA LEU A 22 -6.67 23.86 10.79
C LEU A 22 -5.80 23.27 9.69
N PHE A 23 -5.14 22.14 9.96
CA PHE A 23 -4.33 21.42 8.98
C PHE A 23 -5.20 20.80 7.87
N LEU A 24 -6.35 20.21 8.22
CA LEU A 24 -7.35 19.74 7.26
C LEU A 24 -7.87 20.88 6.38
N ILE A 25 -8.28 22.00 7.00
CA ILE A 25 -8.79 23.16 6.28
C ILE A 25 -7.71 23.78 5.40
N ALA A 26 -6.51 24.02 5.92
CA ALA A 26 -5.41 24.64 5.19
C ALA A 26 -4.98 23.80 3.99
N GLY A 27 -4.89 22.48 4.13
CA GLY A 27 -4.54 21.66 2.97
C GLY A 27 -5.70 21.43 2.00
N LEU A 28 -6.97 21.54 2.44
CA LEU A 28 -8.13 21.59 1.55
C LEU A 28 -8.20 22.91 0.74
N THR A 29 -7.82 24.05 1.34
CA THR A 29 -7.93 25.37 0.71
C THR A 29 -6.71 25.78 -0.10
N LEU A 30 -5.51 25.44 0.35
CA LEU A 30 -4.25 25.91 -0.26
C LEU A 30 -3.61 24.87 -1.19
N SER A 31 -4.29 23.76 -1.46
CA SER A 31 -3.75 22.59 -2.17
C SER A 31 -2.43 22.05 -1.57
N LEU A 32 -2.04 22.46 -0.35
CA LEU A 32 -0.74 22.18 0.29
C LEU A 32 -0.50 20.68 0.54
N PHE A 33 -1.53 19.84 0.45
CA PHE A 33 -1.37 18.38 0.47
C PHE A 33 -0.62 17.82 -0.76
N THR A 34 -0.34 18.66 -1.76
CA THR A 34 0.61 18.40 -2.85
C THR A 34 2.05 18.16 -2.38
N TYR A 35 2.41 18.60 -1.18
CA TYR A 35 3.77 18.46 -0.67
C TYR A 35 3.79 17.56 0.56
N PHE A 36 4.24 16.32 0.35
CA PHE A 36 4.66 15.31 1.34
C PHE A 36 4.03 15.39 2.76
N PRO A 37 2.79 14.87 2.95
CA PRO A 37 2.12 14.82 4.26
C PRO A 37 2.94 14.10 5.33
N LYS A 38 3.71 13.06 4.96
CA LYS A 38 4.49 12.24 5.91
C LYS A 38 5.62 13.04 6.58
N ILE A 39 6.39 13.83 5.81
CA ILE A 39 7.53 14.60 6.36
C ILE A 39 7.01 15.76 7.21
N MET A 40 5.97 16.46 6.75
CA MET A 40 5.37 17.56 7.50
C MET A 40 4.74 17.10 8.82
N ILE A 41 4.10 15.92 8.84
CA ILE A 41 3.51 15.39 10.07
C ILE A 41 4.56 14.79 10.98
N LEU A 42 5.59 14.14 10.44
CA LEU A 42 6.73 13.72 11.26
C LEU A 42 7.40 14.96 11.90
N ALA A 43 7.57 16.04 11.14
CA ALA A 43 8.06 17.31 11.65
C ALA A 43 7.12 17.91 12.71
N LEU A 44 5.80 17.88 12.51
CA LEU A 44 4.81 18.32 13.50
C LEU A 44 4.89 17.49 14.79
N LEU A 45 4.97 16.16 14.67
CA LEU A 45 5.15 15.26 15.81
C LEU A 45 6.44 15.57 16.56
N ILE A 46 7.54 15.82 15.84
CA ILE A 46 8.83 16.24 16.42
C ILE A 46 8.69 17.59 17.13
N ILE A 47 8.02 18.59 16.52
CA ILE A 47 7.76 19.90 17.14
C ILE A 47 6.97 19.73 18.43
N LEU A 48 5.90 18.93 18.41
CA LEU A 48 5.11 18.63 19.60
C LEU A 48 5.96 17.96 20.69
N VAL A 49 6.82 17.01 20.33
CA VAL A 49 7.76 16.36 21.25
C VAL A 49 8.68 17.37 21.94
N PHE A 50 9.22 18.34 21.19
CA PHE A 50 10.04 19.42 21.76
C PHE A 50 9.23 20.36 22.65
N LEU A 51 8.03 20.76 22.23
CA LEU A 51 7.12 21.60 23.02
C LEU A 51 6.77 20.94 24.37
N PHE A 52 6.61 19.62 24.38
CA PHE A 52 6.34 18.84 25.59
C PHE A 52 7.60 18.48 26.40
N LYS A 53 8.80 18.91 25.97
CA LYS A 53 10.10 18.54 26.58
C LYS A 53 10.24 17.02 26.78
N ALA A 54 9.75 16.26 25.80
CA ALA A 54 9.64 14.82 25.86
C ALA A 54 10.63 14.11 24.92
N GLU A 55 11.62 14.82 24.37
CA GLU A 55 12.53 14.37 23.32
C GLU A 55 13.27 13.08 23.69
N LYS A 56 13.84 13.00 24.90
CA LYS A 56 14.56 11.81 25.38
C LYS A 56 13.63 10.60 25.51
N ARG A 57 12.40 10.82 25.96
CA ARG A 57 11.39 9.77 26.15
C ARG A 57 10.84 9.29 24.81
N PHE A 58 10.51 10.23 23.92
CA PHE A 58 10.02 9.93 22.59
C PHE A 58 11.04 9.10 21.82
N PHE A 59 12.29 9.56 21.75
CA PHE A 59 13.36 8.84 21.07
C PHE A 59 13.52 7.41 21.62
N LYS A 60 13.53 7.25 22.95
CA LYS A 60 13.62 5.92 23.58
C LYS A 60 12.46 4.99 23.20
N ASP A 61 11.24 5.51 23.14
CA ASP A 61 10.04 4.69 23.01
C ASP A 61 9.66 4.43 21.54
N TRP A 62 9.98 5.36 20.64
CA TRP A 62 9.59 5.38 19.23
C TRP A 62 10.69 4.96 18.27
N PHE A 63 11.97 5.15 18.60
CA PHE A 63 13.04 4.95 17.62
C PHE A 63 13.00 3.57 16.98
N LEU A 64 12.99 2.50 17.78
CA LEU A 64 12.88 1.13 17.26
C LEU A 64 11.58 0.89 16.48
N PHE A 65 10.46 1.47 16.93
CA PHE A 65 9.18 1.35 16.23
C PHE A 65 9.25 1.97 14.83
N LEU A 66 9.76 3.20 14.74
CA LEU A 66 9.93 3.91 13.47
C LEU A 66 10.97 3.22 12.58
N SER A 67 12.05 2.68 13.14
CA SER A 67 13.01 1.86 12.39
C SER A 67 12.34 0.65 11.74
N ILE A 68 11.46 -0.05 12.46
CA ILE A 68 10.73 -1.20 11.92
C ILE A 68 9.71 -0.77 10.86
N ILE A 69 9.01 0.35 11.06
CA ILE A 69 8.09 0.90 10.05
C ILE A 69 8.84 1.26 8.76
N TYR A 70 10.03 1.88 8.90
CA TYR A 70 10.89 2.19 7.77
C TYR A 70 11.37 0.92 7.06
N LEU A 71 11.82 -0.09 7.81
CA LEU A 71 12.22 -1.37 7.24
C LEU A 71 11.06 -2.05 6.52
N ALA A 72 9.85 -1.99 7.05
CA ALA A 72 8.67 -2.57 6.41
C ALA A 72 8.39 -1.92 5.04
N ASP A 73 8.54 -0.59 4.95
CA ASP A 73 8.41 0.13 3.67
C ASP A 73 9.51 -0.27 2.68
N THR A 74 10.75 -0.43 3.13
CA THR A 74 11.83 -0.97 2.29
C THR A 74 11.58 -2.42 1.87
N ALA A 75 11.13 -3.27 2.82
CA ALA A 75 10.90 -4.70 2.60
C ALA A 75 9.80 -4.94 1.55
N ARG A 76 8.79 -4.08 1.52
CA ARG A 76 7.74 -4.06 0.50
C ARG A 76 8.30 -3.87 -0.91
N GLY A 77 9.16 -2.87 -1.10
CA GLY A 77 9.90 -2.67 -2.36
C GLY A 77 10.86 -3.83 -2.66
N LEU A 78 11.52 -4.39 -1.66
CA LEU A 78 12.37 -5.58 -1.83
C LEU A 78 11.56 -6.79 -2.29
N ILE A 79 10.38 -7.04 -1.72
CA ILE A 79 9.50 -8.14 -2.13
C ILE A 79 9.14 -7.98 -3.61
N TYR A 80 8.72 -6.78 -4.03
CA TYR A 80 8.42 -6.53 -5.43
C TYR A 80 9.66 -6.75 -6.33
N PHE A 81 10.81 -6.23 -5.93
CA PHE A 81 12.08 -6.48 -6.62
C PHE A 81 12.35 -7.99 -6.77
N LEU A 82 12.20 -8.78 -5.70
CA LEU A 82 12.45 -10.22 -5.73
C LEU A 82 11.43 -10.95 -6.63
N ILE A 83 10.15 -10.54 -6.60
CA ILE A 83 9.12 -11.08 -7.49
C ILE A 83 9.51 -10.85 -8.95
N SER A 84 9.89 -9.61 -9.28
CA SER A 84 10.28 -9.20 -10.62
C SER A 84 11.58 -9.86 -11.08
N HIS A 85 12.59 -9.88 -10.22
CA HIS A 85 13.92 -10.39 -10.55
C HIS A 85 13.94 -11.92 -10.68
N TYR A 86 13.33 -12.63 -9.71
CA TYR A 86 13.28 -14.10 -9.69
C TYR A 86 12.06 -14.68 -10.39
N GLN A 87 11.23 -13.84 -11.01
CA GLN A 87 10.09 -14.29 -11.81
C GLN A 87 9.11 -15.15 -11.00
N LEU A 88 8.84 -14.71 -9.77
CA LEU A 88 7.89 -15.35 -8.87
C LEU A 88 6.46 -15.16 -9.39
N PRO A 89 5.56 -16.11 -9.13
CA PRO A 89 4.18 -16.03 -9.61
C PRO A 89 3.43 -14.84 -9.00
N VAL A 90 2.69 -14.13 -9.83
CA VAL A 90 1.72 -13.09 -9.45
C VAL A 90 0.33 -13.54 -9.86
N TYR A 91 -0.65 -13.34 -8.98
CA TYR A 91 -2.00 -13.84 -9.18
C TYR A 91 -2.99 -12.71 -9.50
N CYS A 92 -3.99 -12.98 -10.33
CA CYS A 92 -4.94 -11.95 -10.78
C CYS A 92 -6.40 -12.41 -10.80
N GLU A 93 -6.69 -13.66 -11.17
CA GLU A 93 -8.06 -14.11 -11.42
C GLU A 93 -8.81 -14.56 -10.17
N TYR A 94 -8.11 -15.12 -9.18
CA TYR A 94 -8.77 -15.66 -7.99
C TYR A 94 -9.59 -14.63 -7.20
N PRO A 95 -9.16 -13.37 -6.95
CA PRO A 95 -9.98 -12.42 -6.20
C PRO A 95 -11.24 -12.05 -6.98
N ILE A 96 -11.13 -11.89 -8.30
CA ILE A 96 -12.27 -11.61 -9.19
C ILE A 96 -13.30 -12.73 -9.12
N LYS A 97 -12.86 -13.99 -9.21
CA LYS A 97 -13.74 -15.17 -9.12
C LYS A 97 -14.42 -15.24 -7.77
N LEU A 98 -13.67 -15.00 -6.69
CA LEU A 98 -14.19 -15.05 -5.32
C LEU A 98 -15.23 -13.95 -5.07
N GLU A 99 -14.99 -12.73 -5.51
CA GLU A 99 -15.96 -11.65 -5.35
C GLU A 99 -17.22 -11.85 -6.19
N LYS A 100 -17.09 -12.27 -7.45
CA LYS A 100 -18.25 -12.62 -8.29
C LYS A 100 -19.06 -13.75 -7.66
N LEU A 101 -18.41 -14.73 -7.04
CA LEU A 101 -19.09 -15.81 -6.34
C LEU A 101 -19.84 -15.31 -5.10
N LEU A 102 -19.23 -14.45 -4.30
CA LEU A 102 -19.79 -13.97 -3.03
C LEU A 102 -20.85 -12.87 -3.20
N LEU A 103 -20.71 -12.01 -4.22
CA LEU A 103 -21.46 -10.76 -4.36
C LEU A 103 -22.17 -10.62 -5.71
N GLY A 104 -21.97 -11.56 -6.64
CA GLY A 104 -22.49 -11.48 -8.02
C GLY A 104 -21.77 -10.47 -8.92
N THR A 105 -20.92 -9.61 -8.36
CA THR A 105 -20.16 -8.58 -9.07
C THR A 105 -18.85 -8.26 -8.34
N VAL A 106 -17.95 -7.56 -9.02
CA VAL A 106 -16.76 -6.96 -8.39
C VAL A 106 -17.14 -5.59 -7.82
N PRO A 107 -16.99 -5.33 -6.51
CA PRO A 107 -17.44 -4.10 -5.88
C PRO A 107 -16.89 -2.82 -6.51
N SER A 108 -15.62 -2.80 -6.94
CA SER A 108 -15.04 -1.64 -7.64
C SER A 108 -15.79 -1.30 -8.92
N VAL A 109 -16.16 -2.32 -9.71
CA VAL A 109 -16.94 -2.16 -10.95
C VAL A 109 -18.34 -1.64 -10.63
N TRP A 110 -18.99 -2.23 -9.63
CA TRP A 110 -20.33 -1.79 -9.21
C TRP A 110 -20.33 -0.34 -8.72
N LEU A 111 -19.37 0.03 -7.87
CA LEU A 111 -19.25 1.39 -7.34
C LEU A 111 -18.97 2.42 -8.43
N GLN A 112 -18.06 2.15 -9.37
CA GLN A 112 -17.78 3.09 -10.45
C GLN A 112 -18.92 3.21 -11.45
N ASN A 113 -19.63 2.12 -11.76
CA ASN A 113 -20.85 2.22 -12.58
C ASN A 113 -21.93 3.09 -11.92
N LEU A 114 -22.00 3.08 -10.58
CA LEU A 114 -23.01 3.84 -9.83
C LEU A 114 -22.61 5.30 -9.61
N LEU A 115 -21.35 5.55 -9.26
CA LEU A 115 -20.87 6.84 -8.74
C LEU A 115 -19.95 7.60 -9.71
N LEU A 116 -19.39 6.92 -10.71
CA LEU A 116 -18.47 7.48 -11.70
C LEU A 116 -18.81 7.07 -13.15
N PRO A 117 -20.07 7.18 -13.61
CA PRO A 117 -20.50 6.66 -14.91
C PRO A 117 -19.77 7.32 -16.10
N ASP A 118 -19.41 8.61 -15.96
CA ASP A 118 -18.73 9.37 -17.01
C ASP A 118 -17.20 9.22 -16.97
N GLY A 119 -16.66 8.52 -15.97
CA GLY A 119 -15.23 8.32 -15.77
C GLY A 119 -14.45 9.56 -15.32
N ASN A 120 -15.11 10.70 -15.10
CA ASN A 120 -14.46 11.95 -14.72
C ASN A 120 -14.49 12.18 -13.20
N ALA A 121 -13.32 12.28 -12.57
CA ALA A 121 -13.20 12.51 -11.13
C ALA A 121 -13.80 13.88 -10.70
N GLY A 122 -14.84 13.83 -9.87
CA GLY A 122 -15.52 14.99 -9.30
C GLY A 122 -15.00 15.37 -7.92
N TRP A 123 -15.83 16.08 -7.15
CA TRP A 123 -15.49 16.49 -5.77
C TRP A 123 -15.42 15.32 -4.80
N LEU A 124 -16.24 14.29 -5.01
CA LEU A 124 -16.23 13.07 -4.19
C LEU A 124 -14.86 12.40 -4.28
N GLU A 125 -14.37 12.12 -5.49
CA GLU A 125 -13.10 11.44 -5.74
C GLU A 125 -11.93 12.24 -5.18
N LYS A 126 -11.95 13.58 -5.30
CA LYS A 126 -10.94 14.46 -4.69
C LYS A 126 -10.91 14.35 -3.16
N ILE A 127 -12.08 14.40 -2.52
CA ILE A 127 -12.19 14.25 -1.06
C ILE A 127 -11.73 12.86 -0.62
N LEU A 128 -12.15 11.81 -1.33
CA LEU A 128 -11.75 10.44 -1.02
C LEU A 128 -10.26 10.22 -1.20
N THR A 129 -9.66 10.75 -2.28
CA THR A 129 -8.21 10.73 -2.53
C THR A 129 -7.43 11.46 -1.44
N PHE A 130 -7.99 12.57 -0.95
CA PHE A 130 -7.45 13.28 0.20
C PHE A 130 -7.43 12.36 1.43
N PHE A 131 -8.56 11.76 1.79
CA PHE A 131 -8.62 10.79 2.90
C PHE A 131 -7.67 9.62 2.69
N HIS A 132 -7.61 9.06 1.49
CA HIS A 132 -6.68 7.99 1.12
C HIS A 132 -5.24 8.36 1.47
N GLY A 133 -4.78 9.56 1.15
CA GLY A 133 -3.42 10.01 1.47
C GLY A 133 -3.13 10.10 2.97
N THR A 134 -4.16 10.32 3.80
CA THR A 134 -3.99 10.42 5.25
C THR A 134 -3.73 9.08 5.95
N HIS A 135 -3.98 7.94 5.32
CA HIS A 135 -3.79 6.65 6.00
C HIS A 135 -2.31 6.43 6.40
N PHE A 136 -1.38 6.98 5.61
CA PHE A 136 0.06 6.91 5.85
C PHE A 136 0.54 7.59 7.14
N ILE A 137 -0.30 8.44 7.73
CA ILE A 137 0.03 9.28 8.89
C ILE A 137 -0.92 9.02 10.06
N ALA A 138 -2.15 8.57 9.80
CA ALA A 138 -3.18 8.41 10.81
C ALA A 138 -2.76 7.45 11.92
N PHE A 139 -2.11 6.34 11.58
CA PHE A 139 -1.63 5.39 12.58
C PHE A 139 -0.55 6.02 13.47
N LEU A 140 0.37 6.84 12.94
CA LEU A 140 1.38 7.55 13.73
C LEU A 140 0.73 8.52 14.72
N ILE A 141 -0.31 9.25 14.30
CA ILE A 141 -1.07 10.15 15.16
C ILE A 141 -1.77 9.38 16.29
N VAL A 142 -2.41 8.25 15.96
CA VAL A 142 -3.06 7.38 16.96
C VAL A 142 -2.02 6.80 17.94
N GLY A 143 -0.89 6.32 17.43
CA GLY A 143 0.22 5.85 18.25
C GLY A 143 0.74 6.93 19.20
N PHE A 144 0.90 8.16 18.71
CA PHE A 144 1.34 9.31 19.50
C PHE A 144 0.35 9.66 20.60
N PHE A 145 -0.94 9.69 20.27
CA PHE A 145 -2.01 9.87 21.24
C PHE A 145 -1.98 8.79 22.34
N ILE A 146 -1.85 7.53 21.94
CA ILE A 146 -1.79 6.40 22.87
C ILE A 146 -0.55 6.54 23.78
N TRP A 147 0.62 6.85 23.20
CA TRP A 147 1.89 7.00 23.88
C TRP A 147 1.89 8.09 24.96
N ILE A 148 1.32 9.26 24.65
CA ILE A 148 1.18 10.35 25.63
C ILE A 148 0.33 9.91 26.82
N LYS A 149 -0.77 9.21 26.54
CA LYS A 149 -1.76 8.86 27.57
C LYS A 149 -1.32 7.72 28.45
N ASP A 150 -0.77 6.65 27.87
CA ASP A 150 -0.44 5.45 28.63
C ASP A 150 0.59 4.56 27.92
N LYS A 151 1.70 4.28 28.62
CA LYS A 151 2.79 3.41 28.15
C LYS A 151 2.32 1.95 27.95
N VAL A 152 1.38 1.48 28.76
CA VAL A 152 0.74 0.14 28.65
C VAL A 152 0.19 -0.06 27.25
N TRP A 153 -0.70 0.86 26.86
CA TRP A 153 -1.42 0.82 25.61
C TRP A 153 -0.50 1.03 24.43
N PHE A 154 0.57 1.80 24.62
CA PHE A 154 1.58 1.98 23.57
C PHE A 154 2.39 0.71 23.31
N ASN A 155 2.64 -0.12 24.32
CA ASN A 155 3.26 -1.43 24.10
C ASN A 155 2.32 -2.38 23.36
N LEU A 156 1.05 -2.46 23.75
CA LEU A 156 0.02 -3.20 22.98
C LEU A 156 0.00 -2.74 21.52
N TYR A 157 0.02 -1.42 21.31
CA TYR A 157 0.02 -0.81 19.98
C TYR A 157 1.25 -1.25 19.15
N LYS A 158 2.46 -1.09 19.69
CA LYS A 158 3.69 -1.48 19.00
C LYS A 158 3.72 -2.96 18.65
N PHE A 159 3.40 -3.84 19.60
CA PHE A 159 3.37 -5.29 19.34
C PHE A 159 2.36 -5.65 18.26
N SER A 160 1.16 -5.08 18.33
CA SER A 160 0.13 -5.33 17.33
C SER A 160 0.62 -4.89 15.94
N PHE A 161 1.28 -3.74 15.82
CA PHE A 161 1.85 -3.30 14.54
C PHE A 161 3.02 -4.16 14.07
N TYR A 162 3.92 -4.59 14.95
CA TYR A 162 5.01 -5.49 14.56
C TYR A 162 4.48 -6.82 14.01
N THR A 163 3.50 -7.40 14.69
CA THR A 163 2.84 -8.63 14.23
C THR A 163 2.07 -8.41 12.93
N LEU A 164 1.39 -7.27 12.79
CA LEU A 164 0.66 -6.93 11.57
C LEU A 164 1.59 -6.82 10.37
N LEU A 165 2.69 -6.08 10.51
CA LEU A 165 3.68 -5.90 9.45
C LEU A 165 4.33 -7.22 9.07
N LEU A 166 4.71 -8.03 10.06
CA LEU A 166 5.29 -9.34 9.82
C LEU A 166 4.35 -10.22 9.01
N ILE A 167 3.11 -10.43 9.49
CA ILE A 167 2.13 -11.29 8.82
C ILE A 167 1.75 -10.72 7.45
N GLY A 168 1.47 -9.43 7.38
CA GLY A 168 1.03 -8.77 6.15
C GLY A 168 2.09 -8.84 5.04
N LEU A 169 3.34 -8.51 5.34
CA LEU A 169 4.44 -8.59 4.37
C LEU A 169 4.77 -10.03 3.99
N SER A 170 4.71 -10.97 4.93
CA SER A 170 4.89 -12.40 4.60
C SER A 170 3.80 -12.90 3.66
N LEU A 171 2.54 -12.55 3.89
CA LEU A 171 1.44 -12.94 3.00
C LEU A 171 1.54 -12.27 1.63
N TYR A 172 1.94 -10.99 1.57
CA TYR A 172 2.24 -10.33 0.30
C TYR A 172 3.33 -11.09 -0.48
N ALA A 173 4.43 -11.44 0.17
CA ALA A 173 5.51 -12.18 -0.48
C ALA A 173 5.08 -13.57 -0.98
N LEU A 174 4.12 -14.22 -0.30
CA LEU A 174 3.62 -15.55 -0.66
C LEU A 174 2.53 -15.51 -1.75
N VAL A 175 1.66 -14.50 -1.73
CA VAL A 175 0.50 -14.37 -2.62
C VAL A 175 0.44 -12.97 -3.21
N PRO A 176 1.47 -12.54 -3.98
CA PRO A 176 1.42 -11.25 -4.63
C PRO A 176 0.25 -11.23 -5.62
N THR A 177 -0.61 -10.23 -5.46
CA THR A 177 -1.93 -10.19 -6.10
C THR A 177 -2.08 -8.86 -6.83
N ALA A 178 -2.40 -8.94 -8.12
CA ALA A 178 -2.71 -7.78 -8.94
C ALA A 178 -4.05 -7.16 -8.53
N PRO A 179 -4.13 -5.83 -8.36
CA PRO A 179 -5.34 -5.11 -7.93
C PRO A 179 -6.40 -5.00 -9.05
N PRO A 180 -7.63 -4.56 -8.72
CA PRO A 180 -8.70 -4.38 -9.70
C PRO A 180 -8.33 -3.49 -10.89
N TRP A 181 -7.67 -2.35 -10.66
CA TRP A 181 -7.27 -1.44 -11.75
C TRP A 181 -6.35 -2.15 -12.76
N MET A 182 -5.40 -2.95 -12.27
CA MET A 182 -4.47 -3.69 -13.13
C MET A 182 -5.20 -4.75 -13.94
N ALA A 183 -6.11 -5.49 -13.30
CA ALA A 183 -6.93 -6.51 -13.97
C ALA A 183 -7.83 -5.92 -15.07
N SER A 184 -8.36 -4.72 -14.82
CA SER A 184 -9.13 -3.93 -15.80
C SER A 184 -8.24 -3.46 -16.95
N GLU A 185 -7.19 -2.68 -16.66
CA GLU A 185 -6.41 -1.96 -17.68
C GLU A 185 -5.48 -2.87 -18.49
N MET A 186 -4.79 -3.81 -17.82
CA MET A 186 -3.78 -4.63 -18.49
C MET A 186 -4.36 -5.87 -19.18
N PHE A 187 -5.44 -6.44 -18.64
CA PHE A 187 -5.93 -7.76 -19.05
C PHE A 187 -7.38 -7.75 -19.53
N SER A 188 -8.09 -6.61 -19.44
CA SER A 188 -9.51 -6.51 -19.77
C SER A 188 -10.37 -7.59 -19.11
N LEU A 189 -10.00 -8.02 -17.88
CA LEU A 189 -10.76 -9.02 -17.12
C LEU A 189 -11.99 -8.42 -16.43
N LEU A 190 -11.99 -7.09 -16.30
CA LEU A 190 -13.04 -6.26 -15.73
C LEU A 190 -13.37 -5.13 -16.72
N PRO A 191 -14.59 -4.55 -16.66
CA PRO A 191 -14.86 -3.28 -17.31
C PRO A 191 -13.86 -2.21 -16.88
N ARG A 192 -13.68 -1.17 -17.71
CA ARG A 192 -12.74 -0.08 -17.45
C ARG A 192 -13.00 0.52 -16.06
N LEU A 193 -11.99 0.47 -15.21
CA LEU A 193 -11.92 1.19 -13.95
C LEU A 193 -11.05 2.43 -14.11
N VAL A 194 -11.47 3.53 -13.51
CA VAL A 194 -10.69 4.76 -13.36
C VAL A 194 -9.90 4.67 -12.05
N HIS A 195 -8.57 4.64 -12.16
CA HIS A 195 -7.67 4.63 -11.00
C HIS A 195 -7.45 6.06 -10.47
N PHE A 196 -8.52 6.72 -10.02
CA PHE A 196 -8.53 8.16 -9.76
C PHE A 196 -7.56 8.61 -8.66
N ASN A 197 -7.22 7.76 -7.68
CA ASN A 197 -6.23 8.12 -6.65
C ASN A 197 -4.87 8.42 -7.30
N LEU A 198 -4.40 7.54 -8.19
CA LEU A 198 -3.13 7.72 -8.90
C LEU A 198 -3.17 8.91 -9.87
N GLU A 199 -4.27 9.07 -10.61
CA GLU A 199 -4.44 10.20 -11.53
C GLU A 199 -4.37 11.54 -10.79
N LEU A 200 -5.12 11.66 -9.70
CA LEU A 200 -5.15 12.88 -8.89
C LEU A 200 -3.79 13.13 -8.22
N TYR A 201 -3.13 12.10 -7.66
CA TYR A 201 -1.77 12.26 -7.15
C TYR A 201 -0.79 12.73 -8.23
N THR A 202 -0.93 12.26 -9.46
CA THR A 202 -0.05 12.64 -10.58
C THR A 202 -0.29 14.08 -11.04
N ILE A 203 -1.56 14.51 -11.14
CA ILE A 203 -1.94 15.88 -11.49
C ILE A 203 -1.40 16.88 -10.47
N TYR A 204 -1.56 16.53 -9.20
CA TYR A 204 -1.20 17.42 -8.10
C TYR A 204 0.30 17.35 -7.77
N ILE A 205 0.96 16.21 -8.02
CA ILE A 205 2.36 15.98 -7.65
C ILE A 205 3.08 15.20 -8.78
N PRO A 206 3.53 15.89 -9.85
CA PRO A 206 4.05 15.24 -11.06
C PRO A 206 5.25 14.30 -10.84
N ASP A 207 6.08 14.55 -9.81
CA ASP A 207 7.26 13.75 -9.44
C ASP A 207 7.00 12.64 -8.40
N LEU A 208 5.75 12.48 -7.93
CA LEU A 208 5.38 11.49 -6.91
C LEU A 208 5.32 10.06 -7.48
N THR A 209 5.07 9.94 -8.79
CA THR A 209 4.89 8.68 -9.53
C THR A 209 6.11 7.75 -9.43
N ALA A 210 7.32 8.29 -9.39
CA ALA A 210 8.56 7.50 -9.25
C ALA A 210 8.82 7.00 -7.82
N GLY A 211 8.14 7.55 -6.81
CA GLY A 211 8.35 7.25 -5.39
C GLY A 211 7.18 6.59 -4.67
N PHE A 212 5.97 6.61 -5.25
CA PHE A 212 4.74 6.09 -4.61
C PHE A 212 3.99 5.03 -5.41
N ASN A 213 4.33 4.80 -6.69
CA ASN A 213 3.84 3.65 -7.44
C ASN A 213 4.51 2.36 -6.95
N THR A 214 4.46 2.12 -5.63
CA THR A 214 5.42 1.32 -4.88
C THR A 214 4.97 -0.10 -4.64
N ASP A 215 3.80 -0.49 -5.17
CA ASP A 215 3.18 -1.80 -4.93
C ASP A 215 2.10 -2.13 -5.97
N PRO A 216 2.47 -2.29 -7.25
CA PRO A 216 1.49 -2.57 -8.28
C PRO A 216 0.82 -3.94 -8.08
N VAL A 217 1.40 -4.85 -7.29
CA VAL A 217 0.93 -6.24 -7.09
C VAL A 217 0.83 -6.65 -5.61
N ALA A 218 0.69 -5.68 -4.70
CA ALA A 218 0.54 -5.92 -3.27
C ALA A 218 -0.91 -5.78 -2.79
N ALA A 219 -1.89 -6.20 -3.61
CA ALA A 219 -3.29 -6.04 -3.25
C ALA A 219 -3.64 -6.88 -1.99
N MET A 220 -3.13 -8.11 -1.89
CA MET A 220 -3.43 -9.05 -0.82
C MET A 220 -2.26 -9.19 0.18
N PRO A 221 -2.50 -9.10 1.50
CA PRO A 221 -3.67 -8.53 2.17
C PRO A 221 -3.62 -6.99 2.18
N SER A 222 -4.78 -6.33 2.27
CA SER A 222 -4.81 -4.86 2.25
C SER A 222 -4.30 -4.25 3.56
N LEU A 223 -3.05 -3.76 3.55
CA LEU A 223 -2.50 -2.96 4.66
C LEU A 223 -3.16 -1.58 4.79
N HIS A 224 -3.67 -1.03 3.68
CA HIS A 224 -4.47 0.19 3.66
C HIS A 224 -5.71 0.08 4.56
N ALA A 225 -6.36 -1.09 4.59
CA ALA A 225 -7.45 -1.37 5.53
C ALA A 225 -6.94 -1.80 6.91
N ALA A 226 -5.91 -2.66 6.96
CA ALA A 226 -5.47 -3.27 8.20
C ALA A 226 -4.95 -2.26 9.24
N PHE A 227 -4.20 -1.24 8.80
CA PHE A 227 -3.64 -0.21 9.68
C PHE A 227 -4.71 0.61 10.42
N PRO A 228 -5.64 1.30 9.74
CA PRO A 228 -6.70 2.06 10.40
C PRO A 228 -7.68 1.14 11.15
N PHE A 229 -7.92 -0.09 10.67
CA PHE A 229 -8.76 -1.03 11.41
C PHE A 229 -8.11 -1.47 12.73
N LEU A 230 -6.81 -1.77 12.74
CA LEU A 230 -6.07 -2.08 13.97
C LEU A 230 -6.12 -0.92 14.97
N CYS A 231 -5.90 0.31 14.49
CA CYS A 231 -6.07 1.51 15.30
C CYS A 231 -7.49 1.63 15.88
N SER A 232 -8.52 1.33 15.09
CA SER A 232 -9.92 1.31 15.51
C SER A 232 -10.18 0.31 16.64
N LEU A 233 -9.65 -0.92 16.56
CA LEU A 233 -9.76 -1.93 17.62
C LEU A 233 -9.14 -1.44 18.93
N ILE A 234 -7.92 -0.90 18.86
CA ILE A 234 -7.19 -0.42 20.04
C ILE A 234 -7.91 0.78 20.68
N LEU A 235 -8.34 1.74 19.86
CA LEU A 235 -9.09 2.90 20.34
C LEU A 235 -10.43 2.48 20.94
N TRP A 236 -11.14 1.51 20.36
CA TRP A 236 -12.38 1.00 20.94
C TRP A 236 -12.15 0.39 22.32
N LYS A 237 -11.09 -0.41 22.49
CA LYS A 237 -10.78 -1.03 23.78
C LYS A 237 -10.58 0.03 24.86
N LYS A 238 -9.94 1.16 24.53
CA LYS A 238 -9.61 2.25 25.46
C LYS A 238 -10.71 3.30 25.64
N LEU A 239 -11.37 3.70 24.57
CA LEU A 239 -12.27 4.86 24.50
C LEU A 239 -13.75 4.47 24.27
N LYS A 240 -14.03 3.18 23.97
CA LYS A 240 -15.37 2.66 23.68
C LYS A 240 -16.03 3.50 22.57
N PHE A 241 -17.29 3.92 22.75
CA PHE A 241 -18.03 4.72 21.77
C PHE A 241 -17.34 6.02 21.33
N LYS A 242 -16.43 6.59 22.13
CA LYS A 242 -15.64 7.76 21.72
C LYS A 242 -14.65 7.46 20.59
N ALA A 243 -14.42 6.19 20.25
CA ALA A 243 -13.63 5.78 19.10
C ALA A 243 -14.44 5.77 17.78
N LEU A 244 -15.76 5.93 17.82
CA LEU A 244 -16.63 5.85 16.64
C LEU A 244 -16.21 6.79 15.49
N PRO A 245 -15.76 8.05 15.72
CA PRO A 245 -15.26 8.88 14.63
C PRO A 245 -14.09 8.26 13.86
N PHE A 246 -13.23 7.48 14.54
CA PHE A 246 -12.11 6.81 13.89
C PHE A 246 -12.55 5.54 13.13
N TYR A 247 -13.64 4.89 13.54
CA TYR A 247 -14.29 3.85 12.73
C TYR A 247 -14.90 4.43 11.45
N LEU A 248 -15.53 5.61 11.52
CA LEU A 248 -16.03 6.30 10.33
C LEU A 248 -14.89 6.63 9.38
N TYR A 249 -13.78 7.17 9.90
CA TYR A 249 -12.55 7.38 9.12
C TYR A 249 -12.06 6.08 8.45
N THR A 250 -11.99 4.98 9.21
CA THR A 250 -11.58 3.66 8.68
C THR A 250 -12.54 3.18 7.59
N GLY A 251 -13.84 3.36 7.77
CA GLY A 251 -14.87 3.06 6.77
C GLY A 251 -14.69 3.90 5.50
N THR A 252 -14.36 5.20 5.62
CA THR A 252 -14.03 6.05 4.48
C THR A 252 -12.81 5.53 3.73
N ILE A 253 -11.72 5.14 4.42
CA ILE A 253 -10.54 4.57 3.76
C ILE A 253 -10.90 3.29 3.00
N ILE A 254 -11.60 2.35 3.65
CA ILE A 254 -12.03 1.08 3.04
C ILE A 254 -12.91 1.33 1.81
N PHE A 255 -13.87 2.25 1.93
CA PHE A 255 -14.70 2.65 0.81
C PHE A 255 -13.86 3.21 -0.34
N THR A 256 -12.94 4.14 -0.05
CA THR A 256 -12.10 4.76 -1.07
C THR A 256 -11.29 3.74 -1.85
N ILE A 257 -10.58 2.83 -1.19
CA ILE A 257 -9.67 1.88 -1.87
C ILE A 257 -10.40 0.81 -2.68
N VAL A 258 -11.64 0.48 -2.31
CA VAL A 258 -12.49 -0.38 -3.14
C VAL A 258 -13.04 0.42 -4.33
N TYR A 259 -13.49 1.66 -4.09
CA TYR A 259 -14.06 2.52 -5.14
C TYR A 259 -13.04 2.92 -6.21
N SER A 260 -11.79 3.23 -5.82
CA SER A 260 -10.69 3.57 -6.72
C SER A 260 -10.15 2.39 -7.53
N GLY A 261 -10.53 1.16 -7.17
CA GLY A 261 -9.98 -0.05 -7.75
C GLY A 261 -8.57 -0.40 -7.26
N ASP A 262 -8.14 0.16 -6.12
CA ASP A 262 -6.85 -0.16 -5.47
C ASP A 262 -6.86 -1.56 -4.84
N HIS A 263 -8.01 -1.98 -4.30
CA HIS A 263 -8.15 -3.27 -3.61
C HIS A 263 -9.51 -3.92 -3.88
N TYR A 264 -9.51 -5.25 -3.95
CA TYR A 264 -10.72 -6.05 -3.83
C TYR A 264 -11.20 -6.06 -2.38
N LEU A 265 -12.50 -6.24 -2.16
CA LEU A 265 -13.09 -6.45 -0.84
C LEU A 265 -12.49 -7.68 -0.13
N VAL A 266 -12.14 -8.73 -0.87
CA VAL A 266 -11.49 -9.91 -0.28
C VAL A 266 -10.11 -9.58 0.31
N ASP A 267 -9.40 -8.62 -0.29
CA ASP A 267 -8.13 -8.11 0.25
C ASP A 267 -8.36 -7.36 1.56
N ILE A 268 -9.46 -6.59 1.63
CA ILE A 268 -9.89 -5.86 2.83
C ILE A 268 -10.23 -6.84 3.95
N LEU A 269 -10.99 -7.89 3.65
CA LEU A 269 -11.36 -8.92 4.62
C LEU A 269 -10.11 -9.60 5.19
N ALA A 270 -9.14 -9.96 4.33
CA ALA A 270 -7.86 -10.49 4.77
C ALA A 270 -7.12 -9.48 5.68
N GLY A 271 -7.08 -8.20 5.29
CA GLY A 271 -6.54 -7.09 6.08
C GLY A 271 -7.18 -6.97 7.48
N VAL A 272 -8.50 -7.03 7.55
CA VAL A 272 -9.28 -6.98 8.80
C VAL A 272 -9.00 -8.20 9.69
N ILE A 273 -8.90 -9.40 9.09
CA ILE A 273 -8.57 -10.63 9.80
C ILE A 273 -7.18 -10.53 10.40
N ILE A 274 -6.15 -10.15 9.61
CA ILE A 274 -4.78 -10.02 10.12
C ILE A 274 -4.70 -8.95 11.21
N ALA A 275 -5.36 -7.80 11.05
CA ALA A 275 -5.39 -6.74 12.06
C ALA A 275 -6.02 -7.23 13.37
N THR A 276 -7.08 -8.03 13.29
CA THR A 276 -7.72 -8.63 14.46
C THR A 276 -6.81 -9.65 15.14
N ILE A 277 -6.13 -10.50 14.37
CA ILE A 277 -5.16 -11.46 14.89
C ILE A 277 -4.01 -10.73 15.58
N SER A 278 -3.43 -9.73 14.93
CA SER A 278 -2.34 -8.92 15.46
C SER A 278 -2.73 -8.17 16.73
N TYR A 279 -3.95 -7.61 16.78
CA TYR A 279 -4.51 -7.02 17.98
C TYR A 279 -4.62 -8.04 19.12
N LYS A 280 -5.18 -9.23 18.86
CA LYS A 280 -5.32 -10.29 19.88
C LYS A 280 -3.96 -10.75 20.40
N ILE A 281 -2.98 -10.92 19.52
CA ILE A 281 -1.60 -11.26 19.89
C ILE A 281 -1.03 -10.15 20.79
N GLY A 282 -1.08 -8.90 20.34
CA GLY A 282 -0.64 -7.75 21.13
C GLY A 282 -1.36 -7.65 22.47
N ASP A 283 -2.64 -8.00 22.51
CA ASP A 283 -3.44 -7.99 23.72
C ASP A 283 -3.01 -9.06 24.72
N ILE A 284 -2.79 -10.30 24.27
CA ILE A 284 -2.28 -11.41 25.10
C ILE A 284 -0.92 -11.04 25.70
N PHE A 285 -0.01 -10.49 24.88
CA PHE A 285 1.30 -10.05 25.35
C PHE A 285 1.21 -8.85 26.30
N SER A 286 0.14 -8.06 26.22
CA SER A 286 -0.10 -6.94 27.13
C SER A 286 -0.80 -7.35 28.44
N ILE A 287 -1.68 -8.35 28.43
CA ILE A 287 -2.53 -8.75 29.57
C ILE A 287 -1.79 -9.68 30.55
N LYS A 288 -0.74 -10.40 30.13
CA LYS A 288 0.04 -11.32 30.99
C LYS A 288 0.86 -10.65 32.12
N LYS A 289 0.42 -9.49 32.60
CA LYS A 289 1.09 -8.71 33.63
C LYS A 289 0.42 -8.88 35.00
N ARG A 290 1.22 -9.20 36.03
CA ARG A 290 0.80 -9.12 37.44
C ARG A 290 0.78 -7.65 37.92
N PRO A 291 -0.14 -7.25 38.81
CA PRO A 291 -0.10 -5.91 39.41
C PRO A 291 1.26 -5.64 40.06
N GLY A 292 1.94 -4.56 39.69
CA GLY A 292 3.22 -4.13 40.29
C GLY A 292 4.49 -4.43 39.49
N GLU A 293 4.45 -5.31 38.48
CA GLU A 293 5.64 -5.55 37.64
C GLU A 293 5.89 -4.37 36.68
N PRO A 294 7.13 -4.07 36.27
CA PRO A 294 7.37 -3.20 35.12
C PRO A 294 6.69 -3.80 33.89
N TRP A 295 6.16 -2.96 32.99
CA TRP A 295 5.79 -3.48 31.68
C TRP A 295 7.05 -4.08 31.03
N PRO A 296 6.99 -5.29 30.45
CA PRO A 296 8.00 -5.66 29.50
C PRO A 296 7.98 -4.56 28.44
N ASP A 297 9.07 -3.80 28.30
CA ASP A 297 9.30 -3.13 27.03
C ASP A 297 9.19 -4.22 25.96
N ALA A 298 8.72 -3.94 24.74
CA ALA A 298 8.33 -5.00 23.80
C ALA A 298 9.38 -6.09 23.52
N PHE A 299 10.63 -5.85 23.89
CA PHE A 299 11.73 -6.81 23.81
C PHE A 299 12.44 -7.04 25.17
N ASN A 300 12.06 -6.35 26.24
CA ASN A 300 12.76 -6.24 27.53
C ASN A 300 14.27 -5.91 27.39
N TRP A 301 14.65 -5.32 26.25
CA TRP A 301 16.03 -5.01 25.94
C TRP A 301 16.51 -3.75 26.67
N LYS A 302 17.77 -3.81 27.11
CA LYS A 302 18.51 -2.63 27.56
C LYS A 302 18.44 -1.54 26.49
N ARG A 303 18.48 -0.27 26.91
CA ARG A 303 18.28 0.88 26.03
C ARG A 303 19.28 0.87 24.88
N GLU A 304 20.53 0.58 25.19
CA GLU A 304 21.67 0.56 24.27
C GLU A 304 21.43 -0.45 23.16
N ILE A 305 20.91 -1.63 23.50
CA ILE A 305 20.57 -2.70 22.54
C ILE A 305 19.46 -2.25 21.60
N ARG A 306 18.40 -1.58 22.09
CA ARG A 306 17.31 -1.07 21.22
C ARG A 306 17.78 -0.01 20.25
N LEU A 307 18.67 0.88 20.70
CA LEU A 307 19.23 1.92 19.84
C LEU A 307 20.16 1.31 18.80
N ALA A 308 21.02 0.37 19.19
CA ALA A 308 21.86 -0.37 18.25
C ALA A 308 21.01 -1.13 17.23
N ALA A 309 19.99 -1.87 17.67
CA ALA A 309 19.09 -2.59 16.78
C ALA A 309 18.34 -1.65 15.82
N GLY A 310 17.75 -0.56 16.33
CA GLY A 310 17.06 0.42 15.49
C GLY A 310 17.98 1.08 14.47
N LEU A 311 19.24 1.33 14.81
CA LEU A 311 20.24 1.88 13.91
C LEU A 311 20.64 0.87 12.84
N ILE A 312 20.93 -0.37 13.22
CA ILE A 312 21.22 -1.48 12.30
C ILE A 312 20.07 -1.65 11.30
N ILE A 313 18.81 -1.62 11.78
CA ILE A 313 17.62 -1.74 10.95
C ILE A 313 17.53 -0.59 9.93
N ILE A 314 17.76 0.66 10.35
CA ILE A 314 17.73 1.81 9.44
C ILE A 314 18.84 1.70 8.40
N ILE A 315 20.06 1.37 8.81
CA ILE A 315 21.21 1.21 7.90
C ILE A 315 20.93 0.09 6.89
N ALA A 316 20.43 -1.06 7.35
CA ALA A 316 20.05 -2.17 6.48
C ALA A 316 18.95 -1.78 5.49
N GLY A 317 17.93 -1.05 5.95
CA GLY A 317 16.87 -0.51 5.09
C GLY A 317 17.41 0.45 4.02
N LEU A 318 18.28 1.40 4.41
CA LEU A 318 18.89 2.35 3.49
C LEU A 318 19.76 1.66 2.43
N ILE A 319 20.62 0.73 2.85
CA ILE A 319 21.50 -0.03 1.94
C ILE A 319 20.64 -0.85 0.97
N THR A 320 19.66 -1.59 1.49
CA THR A 320 18.75 -2.40 0.67
C THR A 320 17.99 -1.54 -0.33
N GLY A 321 17.39 -0.43 0.13
CA GLY A 321 16.68 0.52 -0.71
C GLY A 321 17.57 1.07 -1.83
N GLN A 322 18.82 1.40 -1.52
CA GLN A 322 19.77 1.90 -2.53
C GLN A 322 20.15 0.84 -3.57
N ILE A 323 20.30 -0.43 -3.16
CA ILE A 323 20.62 -1.55 -4.07
C ILE A 323 19.49 -1.78 -5.08
N ILE A 324 18.24 -1.80 -4.62
CA ILE A 324 17.10 -2.17 -5.48
C ILE A 324 16.53 -1.01 -6.28
N LYS A 325 16.85 0.25 -5.92
CA LYS A 325 16.21 1.46 -6.47
C LYS A 325 16.27 1.58 -7.99
N SER A 326 17.41 1.26 -8.61
CA SER A 326 17.60 1.41 -10.05
C SER A 326 16.71 0.45 -10.84
N GLU A 327 16.71 -0.83 -10.47
CA GLU A 327 15.87 -1.86 -11.09
C GLU A 327 14.39 -1.61 -10.82
N LEU A 328 14.03 -1.27 -9.59
CA LEU A 328 12.64 -0.94 -9.23
C LEU A 328 12.06 0.17 -10.10
N LYS A 329 12.84 1.21 -10.42
CA LYS A 329 12.39 2.29 -11.30
C LYS A 329 11.98 1.76 -12.68
N VAL A 330 12.68 0.75 -13.19
CA VAL A 330 12.32 0.08 -14.46
C VAL A 330 11.06 -0.76 -14.26
N TYR A 331 11.00 -1.57 -13.19
CA TYR A 331 9.85 -2.44 -12.92
C TYR A 331 8.54 -1.69 -12.64
N TYR A 332 8.59 -0.46 -12.12
CA TYR A 332 7.39 0.36 -11.97
C TYR A 332 6.92 1.03 -13.27
N SER A 333 7.77 1.07 -14.30
CA SER A 333 7.43 1.69 -15.59
C SER A 333 6.73 0.74 -16.56
N GLN A 334 6.97 -0.57 -16.43
CA GLN A 334 6.46 -1.60 -17.32
C GLN A 334 6.15 -2.87 -16.53
N TYR A 335 5.01 -3.51 -16.78
CA TYR A 335 4.56 -4.69 -16.04
C TYR A 335 4.65 -6.01 -16.82
N ASN A 336 5.18 -5.97 -18.05
CA ASN A 336 5.43 -7.15 -18.91
C ASN A 336 6.46 -8.13 -18.34
N HIS A 337 7.26 -7.70 -17.37
CA HIS A 337 8.21 -8.55 -16.67
C HIS A 337 7.54 -9.46 -15.63
N LEU A 338 6.33 -9.13 -15.16
CA LEU A 338 5.60 -9.91 -14.16
C LEU A 338 5.10 -11.22 -14.74
N LYS A 339 5.20 -12.29 -13.95
CA LYS A 339 4.79 -13.64 -14.34
C LYS A 339 3.40 -13.95 -13.79
N PHE A 340 2.39 -13.96 -14.64
CA PHE A 340 1.03 -14.37 -14.29
C PHE A 340 0.76 -15.83 -14.71
N PRO A 341 0.82 -16.80 -13.78
CA PRO A 341 0.63 -18.22 -14.13
C PRO A 341 -0.71 -18.50 -14.78
N GLU A 342 -1.77 -17.76 -14.41
CA GLU A 342 -3.10 -17.94 -15.00
C GLU A 342 -3.16 -17.67 -16.51
N PHE A 343 -2.20 -16.93 -17.07
CA PHE A 343 -2.10 -16.65 -18.50
C PHE A 343 -0.99 -17.46 -19.17
N ILE A 344 0.16 -17.60 -18.50
CA ILE A 344 1.32 -18.30 -19.04
C ILE A 344 1.07 -19.80 -19.16
N ASN A 345 0.37 -20.40 -18.19
CA ASN A 345 0.02 -21.83 -18.22
C ASN A 345 -1.24 -22.11 -19.06
N HIS A 346 -1.97 -21.06 -19.46
CA HIS A 346 -3.16 -21.13 -20.31
C HIS A 346 -3.03 -20.17 -21.49
N PRO A 347 -2.02 -20.37 -22.37
CA PRO A 347 -1.73 -19.46 -23.47
C PRO A 347 -2.88 -19.38 -24.49
N ASP A 348 -3.77 -20.35 -24.51
CA ASP A 348 -5.01 -20.37 -25.30
C ASP A 348 -5.93 -19.17 -25.02
N LYS A 349 -5.85 -18.57 -23.83
CA LYS A 349 -6.58 -17.34 -23.49
C LYS A 349 -6.27 -16.18 -24.43
N SER A 350 -5.07 -16.15 -25.03
CA SER A 350 -4.70 -15.11 -26.01
C SER A 350 -5.58 -15.15 -27.27
N ALA A 351 -6.10 -16.31 -27.66
CA ALA A 351 -6.97 -16.42 -28.84
C ALA A 351 -8.32 -15.70 -28.68
N ASN A 352 -8.75 -15.45 -27.43
CA ASN A 352 -10.06 -14.88 -27.12
C ASN A 352 -10.00 -13.53 -26.40
N ASN A 353 -8.83 -13.08 -25.96
CA ASN A 353 -8.66 -11.83 -25.23
C ASN A 353 -7.45 -11.04 -25.76
N TYR A 354 -7.75 -9.90 -26.39
CA TYR A 354 -6.77 -9.00 -27.00
C TYR A 354 -5.70 -8.55 -26.01
N SER A 355 -6.09 -8.13 -24.81
CA SER A 355 -5.17 -7.61 -23.80
C SER A 355 -4.23 -8.69 -23.27
N ILE A 356 -4.75 -9.91 -23.03
CA ILE A 356 -3.92 -11.06 -22.65
C ILE A 356 -2.96 -11.45 -23.78
N ALA A 357 -3.40 -11.38 -25.04
CA ALA A 357 -2.54 -11.62 -26.20
C ALA A 357 -1.40 -10.60 -26.31
N ILE A 358 -1.68 -9.31 -26.10
CA ILE A 358 -0.65 -8.26 -26.01
C ILE A 358 0.33 -8.55 -24.87
N TYR A 359 -0.17 -8.84 -23.67
CA TYR A 359 0.67 -9.15 -22.51
C TYR A 359 1.59 -10.35 -22.75
N LEU A 360 1.06 -11.48 -23.23
CA LEU A 360 1.85 -12.67 -23.50
C LEU A 360 2.89 -12.40 -24.59
N GLY A 361 2.51 -11.67 -25.64
CA GLY A 361 3.45 -11.24 -26.67
C GLY A 361 4.60 -10.40 -26.10
N ASP A 362 4.31 -9.39 -25.28
CA ASP A 362 5.33 -8.55 -24.63
C ASP A 362 6.20 -9.36 -23.66
N PHE A 363 5.59 -10.25 -22.86
CA PHE A 363 6.26 -11.12 -21.91
C PHE A 363 7.28 -12.04 -22.60
N TYR A 364 6.89 -12.70 -23.70
CA TYR A 364 7.79 -13.57 -24.45
C TYR A 364 8.82 -12.79 -25.27
N ALA A 365 8.47 -11.60 -25.79
CA ALA A 365 9.40 -10.74 -26.52
C ALA A 365 10.56 -10.28 -25.63
N GLN A 366 10.27 -9.88 -24.39
CA GLN A 366 11.29 -9.48 -23.42
C GLN A 366 12.28 -10.62 -23.10
N ARG A 367 11.83 -11.87 -23.22
CA ARG A 367 12.63 -13.09 -22.99
C ARG A 367 13.29 -13.62 -24.26
N GLN A 368 13.31 -12.82 -25.33
CA GLN A 368 13.87 -13.18 -26.64
C GLN A 368 13.22 -14.40 -27.30
N GLN A 369 12.03 -14.81 -26.86
CA GLN A 369 11.25 -15.89 -27.45
C GLN A 369 10.38 -15.36 -28.59
N LYS A 370 11.03 -14.94 -29.68
CA LYS A 370 10.40 -14.17 -30.76
C LYS A 370 9.27 -14.91 -31.47
N GLU A 371 9.42 -16.22 -31.68
CA GLU A 371 8.39 -17.04 -32.34
C GLU A 371 7.12 -17.14 -31.47
N THR A 372 7.28 -17.42 -30.18
CA THR A 372 6.19 -17.45 -29.22
C THR A 372 5.51 -16.08 -29.10
N ALA A 373 6.31 -15.01 -29.03
CA ALA A 373 5.79 -13.65 -28.98
C ALA A 373 4.99 -13.31 -30.25
N LEU A 374 5.49 -13.70 -31.42
CA LEU A 374 4.82 -13.47 -32.70
C LEU A 374 3.46 -14.15 -32.74
N LYS A 375 3.35 -15.40 -32.27
CA LYS A 375 2.08 -16.12 -32.19
C LYS A 375 1.01 -15.30 -31.44
N HIS A 376 1.34 -14.81 -30.25
CA HIS A 376 0.41 -14.03 -29.45
C HIS A 376 0.09 -12.66 -30.05
N TYR A 377 1.04 -12.01 -30.72
CA TYR A 377 0.73 -10.78 -31.47
C TYR A 377 -0.16 -11.02 -32.69
N LEU A 378 -0.08 -12.18 -33.34
CA LEU A 378 -1.01 -12.55 -34.41
C LEU A 378 -2.42 -12.78 -33.85
N ASP A 379 -2.55 -13.43 -32.70
CA ASP A 379 -3.83 -13.54 -32.00
C ASP A 379 -4.40 -12.13 -31.67
N ALA A 380 -3.56 -11.23 -31.15
CA ALA A 380 -3.94 -9.84 -30.89
C ALA A 380 -4.34 -9.09 -32.19
N GLN A 381 -3.66 -9.36 -33.31
CA GLN A 381 -3.98 -8.75 -34.61
C GLN A 381 -5.37 -9.13 -35.09
N ASN A 382 -5.76 -10.40 -34.90
CA ASN A 382 -7.08 -10.90 -35.27
C ASN A 382 -8.19 -10.33 -34.38
N LEU A 383 -7.89 -10.08 -33.10
CA LEU A 383 -8.84 -9.53 -32.13
C LEU A 383 -8.96 -8.00 -32.15
N ALA A 384 -8.03 -7.29 -32.80
CA ALA A 384 -7.96 -5.83 -32.81
C ALA A 384 -9.20 -5.18 -33.46
N ARG A 385 -9.91 -4.34 -32.70
CA ARG A 385 -11.21 -3.77 -33.05
C ARG A 385 -11.10 -2.42 -33.76
N ASN A 386 -10.11 -1.61 -33.39
CA ASN A 386 -9.96 -0.23 -33.87
C ASN A 386 -8.61 -0.01 -34.58
N THR A 387 -8.48 1.13 -35.27
CA THR A 387 -7.26 1.49 -36.02
C THR A 387 -6.04 1.63 -35.12
N TYR A 388 -6.23 2.06 -33.87
CA TYR A 388 -5.16 2.21 -32.89
C TYR A 388 -4.59 0.85 -32.49
N GLU A 389 -5.43 -0.10 -32.10
CA GLU A 389 -5.02 -1.47 -31.75
C GLU A 389 -4.33 -2.16 -32.93
N LYS A 390 -4.91 -2.06 -34.14
CA LYS A 390 -4.31 -2.61 -35.37
C LYS A 390 -2.93 -2.01 -35.67
N ARG A 391 -2.72 -0.73 -35.35
CA ARG A 391 -1.42 -0.06 -35.51
C ARG A 391 -0.44 -0.52 -34.44
N MET A 392 -0.85 -0.54 -33.17
CA MET A 392 -0.02 -0.95 -32.04
C MET A 392 0.49 -2.39 -32.23
N VAL A 393 -0.38 -3.33 -32.61
CA VAL A 393 0.03 -4.72 -32.88
C VAL A 393 1.02 -4.79 -34.05
N ARG A 394 0.77 -4.03 -35.13
CA ARG A 394 1.70 -3.98 -36.27
C ARG A 394 3.07 -3.44 -35.85
N GLU A 395 3.13 -2.44 -34.98
CA GLU A 395 4.39 -1.91 -34.45
C GLU A 395 5.11 -2.94 -33.57
N LYS A 396 4.40 -3.68 -32.73
CA LYS A 396 4.95 -4.80 -31.93
C LYS A 396 5.46 -5.96 -32.79
N ILE A 397 4.72 -6.36 -33.82
CA ILE A 397 5.19 -7.38 -34.79
C ILE A 397 6.43 -6.88 -35.53
N ARG A 398 6.44 -5.61 -35.95
CA ARG A 398 7.61 -4.99 -36.60
C ARG A 398 8.81 -4.92 -35.67
N SER A 399 8.63 -4.69 -34.37
CA SER A 399 9.75 -4.70 -33.42
C SER A 399 10.29 -6.11 -33.16
N LEU A 400 9.50 -7.16 -33.39
CA LEU A 400 10.00 -8.54 -33.41
C LEU A 400 10.85 -8.86 -34.65
N ASN A 401 10.71 -8.12 -35.76
CA ASN A 401 11.43 -8.37 -37.03
C ASN A 401 12.96 -8.23 -36.88
N LEU A 402 13.59 -9.30 -36.40
CA LEU A 402 14.64 -10.12 -37.01
C LEU A 402 15.42 -9.58 -38.25
N TYR A 403 15.84 -8.30 -38.27
CA TYR A 403 16.99 -7.85 -39.09
C TYR A 403 18.19 -7.77 -38.14
N ASN A 404 19.14 -8.71 -38.11
CA ASN A 404 20.09 -9.03 -39.17
C ASN A 404 20.39 -7.85 -40.12
N LYS A 405 20.84 -6.74 -39.52
CA LYS A 405 21.48 -5.62 -40.24
C LYS A 405 22.88 -5.32 -39.71
N SER A 406 23.62 -6.35 -39.28
CA SER A 406 25.05 -6.24 -38.98
C SER A 406 25.89 -7.47 -39.38
N GLY A 407 25.34 -8.43 -40.14
CA GLY A 407 26.15 -9.42 -40.86
C GLY A 407 27.17 -10.18 -40.02
N LEU A 408 26.91 -10.47 -38.75
CA LEU A 408 27.81 -11.27 -37.91
C LEU A 408 27.01 -12.28 -37.08
N ARG A 409 27.15 -13.57 -37.44
CA ARG A 409 26.86 -14.69 -36.55
C ARG A 409 27.77 -14.56 -35.32
N GLN A 410 27.21 -14.62 -34.12
CA GLN A 410 27.98 -15.13 -32.98
C GLN A 410 27.69 -16.61 -32.84
N LYS A 411 28.78 -17.38 -32.88
CA LYS A 411 28.87 -18.81 -32.61
C LYS A 411 28.60 -19.11 -31.15
#